data_AF-A0A2P4TDM7-F1
#
_entry.id   AF-A0A2P4TDM7-F1
#
_cell.length_a   1.000
_cell.length_b   1.000
_cell.length_c   1.000
_cell.angle_alpha   90.00
_cell.angle_beta   90.00
_cell.angle_gamma   90.00
#
_symmetry.space_group_name_H-M   'P 1'
#
loop_
_entity.id
_entity.type
_entity.pdbx_description
1 polymer ?
#
loop_
_entity_poly.entity_id
_entity_poly.type
_entity_poly.pdbx_seq_one_letter_code
_entity_poly.pdbx_strand_id
1 'polypeptide(L)'
;TGRGLMTTKALQVKAAFNEQSRNYEIQTNSQCKKYEEVFICYGPHDNQRLLLEYGFVAVDNPHSSVYVSSDTLLKYFTPLDKQKNAKLSILKDHHLLE
;
A
#
# COMPACT_ATOMS: atom_id res chain seq x y z
N THR A 1 -3.07 -9.36 20.20
CA THR A 1 -3.12 -9.27 18.73
C THR A 1 -3.32 -7.82 18.36
N GLY A 2 -2.30 -7.17 17.77
CA GLY A 2 -2.37 -5.76 17.41
C GLY A 2 -3.38 -5.55 16.28
N ARG A 3 -4.44 -4.78 16.53
CA ARG A 3 -5.40 -4.40 15.50
C ARG A 3 -4.83 -3.21 14.73
N GLY A 4 -3.97 -3.48 13.74
CA GLY A 4 -3.59 -2.46 12.79
C GLY A 4 -4.72 -2.27 11.77
N LEU A 5 -5.49 -1.21 11.93
CA LEU A 5 -6.62 -0.86 11.07
C LEU A 5 -6.14 0.20 10.06
N MET A 6 -5.69 -0.23 8.88
CA MET A 6 -5.69 0.64 7.70
C MET A 6 -7.09 0.67 7.12
N THR A 7 -7.93 1.51 7.70
CA THR A 7 -9.26 1.74 7.15
C THR A 7 -9.23 2.97 6.26
N THR A 8 -10.14 3.00 5.29
CA THR A 8 -10.53 4.20 4.54
C THR A 8 -11.10 5.33 5.43
N LYS A 9 -11.14 5.16 6.76
CA LYS A 9 -11.56 6.13 7.78
C LYS A 9 -10.42 6.63 8.67
N ALA A 10 -9.16 6.42 8.29
CA ALA A 10 -8.06 7.11 8.98
C ALA A 10 -8.31 8.62 8.95
N LEU A 11 -8.13 9.30 10.09
CA LEU A 11 -8.32 10.75 10.16
C LEU A 11 -7.36 11.43 9.21
N GLN A 12 -7.83 12.50 8.57
CA GLN A 12 -6.93 13.34 7.79
C GLN A 12 -5.99 14.06 8.75
N VAL A 13 -4.71 13.68 8.69
CA VAL A 13 -3.65 14.22 9.55
C VAL A 13 -2.53 14.82 8.70
N LYS A 14 -1.84 15.81 9.26
CA LYS A 14 -0.54 16.28 8.81
C LYS A 14 0.50 15.71 9.76
N ALA A 15 1.40 14.88 9.23
CA ALA A 15 2.49 14.27 9.98
C ALA A 15 3.82 14.73 9.41
N ALA A 16 4.61 15.46 10.19
CA ALA A 16 5.88 16.03 9.74
C ALA A 16 6.82 16.32 10.91
N PHE A 17 8.13 16.35 10.63
CA PHE A 17 9.09 16.89 11.58
C PHE A 17 8.98 18.42 11.62
N ASN A 18 8.79 18.96 12.81
CA ASN A 18 8.75 20.40 13.06
C ASN A 18 10.15 20.86 13.46
N GLU A 19 10.80 21.61 12.57
CA GLU A 19 12.16 22.11 12.79
C GLU A 19 12.27 23.07 13.97
N GLN A 20 11.21 23.82 14.28
CA GLN A 20 11.21 24.80 15.36
C GLN A 20 11.10 24.12 16.72
N SER A 21 10.19 23.16 16.87
CA SER A 21 10.03 22.40 18.12
C SER A 21 11.02 21.24 18.23
N ARG A 22 11.71 20.89 17.14
CA ARG A 22 12.66 19.77 17.01
C ARG A 22 12.02 18.40 17.27
N ASN A 23 10.72 18.27 17.03
CA ASN A 23 9.95 17.04 17.27
C ASN A 23 9.18 16.60 16.02
N TYR A 24 8.88 15.30 15.93
CA TYR A 24 7.90 14.81 14.97
C TYR A 24 6.49 15.04 15.50
N GLU A 25 5.65 15.68 14.70
CA GLU A 25 4.30 16.07 15.10
C GLU A 25 3.27 15.45 14.15
N ILE A 26 2.18 14.93 14.73
CA ILE A 26 1.00 14.46 14.01
C ILE A 26 -0.18 15.31 14.46
N GLN A 27 -0.75 16.08 13.53
CA GLN A 27 -1.84 17.01 13.80
C GLN A 27 -3.06 16.59 12.99
N THR A 28 -4.21 16.41 13.67
CA THR A 28 -5.49 16.12 13.01
C THR A 28 -6.16 17.42 12.55
N ASN A 29 -6.78 17.37 11.36
CA ASN A 29 -7.61 18.48 10.85
C ASN A 29 -9.07 18.37 11.31
N SER A 30 -9.42 17.32 12.06
CA SER A 30 -10.78 17.01 12.50
C SER A 30 -10.86 16.90 14.02
N GLN A 31 -12.03 17.21 14.59
CA GLN A 31 -12.29 17.01 16.02
C GLN A 31 -12.38 15.52 16.35
N CYS A 32 -11.71 15.11 17.42
CA CYS A 32 -11.80 13.76 17.98
C CYS A 32 -12.61 13.80 19.28
N LYS A 33 -13.54 12.87 19.47
CA LYS A 33 -14.29 12.79 20.74
C LYS A 33 -13.41 12.21 21.84
N LYS A 34 -13.65 12.63 23.07
CA LYS A 34 -12.99 12.04 24.24
C LYS A 34 -13.28 10.53 24.28
N TYR A 35 -12.25 9.73 24.50
CA TYR A 35 -12.29 8.26 24.55
C TYR A 35 -12.51 7.55 23.20
N GLU A 36 -12.47 8.29 22.08
CA GLU A 36 -12.47 7.69 20.75
C GLU A 36 -11.07 7.22 20.37
N GLU A 37 -10.98 6.04 19.77
CA GLU A 37 -9.73 5.55 19.19
C GLU A 37 -9.42 6.34 17.92
N VAL A 38 -8.19 6.88 17.86
CA VAL A 38 -7.71 7.65 16.72
C VAL A 38 -6.63 6.86 16.01
N PHE A 39 -6.76 6.75 14.70
CA PHE A 39 -5.84 6.01 13.85
C PHE A 39 -5.04 6.96 12.97
N ILE A 40 -3.78 6.58 12.71
CA ILE A 40 -2.91 7.24 11.72
C ILE A 40 -2.71 6.30 10.53
N CYS A 41 -2.40 6.88 9.37
CA CYS A 41 -2.01 6.10 8.20
C CYS A 41 -0.50 5.80 8.26
N TYR A 42 -0.12 4.53 8.10
CA TYR A 42 1.28 4.13 8.02
C TYR A 42 1.88 4.33 6.62
N GLY A 43 1.10 4.85 5.67
CA GLY A 43 1.49 5.02 4.27
C GLY A 43 0.80 4.01 3.35
N PRO A 44 1.05 4.08 2.03
CA PRO A 44 0.44 3.21 1.03
C PRO A 44 1.12 1.83 1.03
N HIS A 45 0.89 1.04 2.09
CA HIS A 45 1.45 -0.29 2.25
C HIS A 45 0.41 -1.37 2.02
N ASP A 46 0.76 -2.38 1.22
CA ASP A 46 -0.06 -3.59 1.10
C ASP A 46 0.05 -4.48 2.35
N ASN A 47 -0.81 -5.49 2.41
CA ASN A 47 -0.88 -6.39 3.56
C ASN A 47 0.34 -7.29 3.72
N GLN A 48 1.10 -7.58 2.66
CA GLN A 48 2.34 -8.34 2.77
C GLN A 48 3.39 -7.52 3.50
N ARG A 49 3.56 -6.25 3.11
CA ARG A 49 4.48 -5.32 3.78
C ARG A 49 4.07 -5.03 5.22
N LEU A 50 2.77 -4.81 5.47
CA LEU A 50 2.25 -4.61 6.84
C LEU A 50 2.53 -5.82 7.74
N LEU A 51 2.41 -7.03 7.22
CA LEU A 51 2.71 -8.22 8.00
C LEU A 51 4.20 -8.34 8.31
N LEU A 52 5.06 -8.14 7.31
CA LEU A 52 6.51 -8.31 7.45
C LEU A 52 7.16 -7.22 8.30
N GLU A 53 6.77 -5.96 8.11
CA GLU A 53 7.41 -4.81 8.77
C GLU A 53 6.68 -4.39 10.06
N TYR A 54 5.38 -4.66 10.20
CA TYR A 54 4.57 -4.17 11.32
C TYR A 54 3.82 -5.27 12.10
N GLY A 55 3.82 -6.51 11.62
CA GLY A 55 3.28 -7.66 12.34
C GLY A 55 1.75 -7.78 12.34
N PHE A 56 1.05 -7.15 11.39
CA PHE A 56 -0.40 -7.28 11.25
C PHE A 56 -0.87 -7.26 9.79
N VAL A 57 -2.12 -7.69 9.57
CA VAL A 57 -2.82 -7.58 8.29
C VAL A 57 -4.02 -6.66 8.49
N ALA A 58 -4.19 -5.68 7.61
CA ALA A 58 -5.32 -4.76 7.68
C ALA A 58 -6.53 -5.31 6.93
N VAL A 59 -7.69 -5.23 7.58
CA VAL A 59 -9.00 -5.54 6.99
C VAL A 59 -9.39 -4.41 6.05
N ASP A 60 -9.88 -4.75 4.85
CA ASP A 60 -10.31 -3.79 3.82
C ASP A 60 -9.23 -2.74 3.47
N ASN A 61 -7.97 -3.15 3.46
CA ASN A 61 -6.85 -2.26 3.13
C ASN A 61 -7.00 -1.75 1.67
N PRO A 62 -7.18 -0.44 1.46
CA PRO A 62 -7.32 0.14 0.11
C PRO A 62 -6.05 0.00 -0.74
N HIS A 63 -4.90 -0.27 -0.10
CA HIS A 63 -3.62 -0.50 -0.75
C HIS A 63 -3.29 -1.99 -0.86
N SER A 64 -4.22 -2.90 -0.53
CA SER A 64 -3.99 -4.34 -0.69
C SER A 64 -3.68 -4.67 -2.15
N SER A 65 -2.58 -5.38 -2.37
CA SER A 65 -2.09 -5.78 -3.68
C SER A 65 -1.75 -7.28 -3.68
N VAL A 66 -1.58 -7.85 -4.88
CA VAL A 66 -1.02 -9.19 -5.06
C VAL A 66 0.12 -9.12 -6.05
N TYR A 67 1.23 -9.78 -5.72
CA TYR A 67 2.38 -9.87 -6.61
C TYR A 67 2.17 -10.97 -7.63
N VAL A 68 2.42 -10.65 -8.91
CA VAL A 68 2.29 -11.60 -10.00
C VAL A 68 3.64 -11.72 -10.69
N SER A 69 4.20 -12.93 -10.70
CA SER A 69 5.47 -13.18 -11.39
C SER A 69 5.31 -13.16 -12.91
N SER A 70 6.41 -12.87 -13.60
CA SER A 70 6.51 -12.96 -15.06
C SER A 70 6.02 -14.32 -15.58
N ASP A 71 6.41 -15.43 -14.93
CA ASP A 71 5.96 -16.78 -15.29
C ASP A 71 4.45 -16.97 -15.15
N THR A 72 3.88 -16.42 -14.08
CA THR A 72 2.42 -16.47 -13.86
C THR A 72 1.71 -15.69 -14.95
N LEU A 73 2.17 -14.49 -15.30
CA LEU A 73 1.62 -13.71 -16.42
C LEU A 73 1.71 -14.49 -17.74
N LEU A 74 2.89 -15.05 -18.04
CA LEU A 74 3.17 -15.82 -19.27
C LEU A 74 2.25 -17.04 -19.45
N LYS A 75 1.88 -17.70 -18.35
CA LYS A 75 0.93 -18.82 -18.35
C LYS A 75 -0.47 -18.41 -18.80
N TYR A 76 -0.90 -17.18 -18.50
CA TYR A 76 -2.24 -16.67 -18.83
C TYR A 76 -2.30 -15.88 -20.15
N PHE A 77 -1.17 -15.60 -20.80
CA PHE A 77 -1.20 -15.04 -22.15
C PHE A 77 -1.86 -16.02 -23.12
N THR A 78 -2.99 -15.62 -23.70
CA THR A 78 -3.72 -16.44 -24.66
C THR A 78 -2.86 -16.77 -25.88
N PRO A 79 -2.79 -18.03 -26.32
CA PRO A 79 -2.09 -18.41 -27.56
C PRO A 79 -2.64 -17.71 -28.82
N LEU A 80 -3.89 -17.22 -28.76
CA LEU A 80 -4.55 -16.47 -29.84
C LEU A 80 -4.05 -15.03 -29.99
N ASP A 81 -3.29 -14.51 -29.04
CA ASP A 81 -2.76 -13.15 -29.11
C ASP A 81 -1.57 -13.09 -30.08
N LYS A 82 -1.86 -12.72 -31.33
CA LYS A 82 -0.86 -12.52 -32.39
C LYS A 82 0.19 -11.45 -32.04
N GLN A 83 -0.10 -10.56 -31.08
CA GLN A 83 0.80 -9.49 -30.63
C GLN A 83 1.56 -9.85 -29.34
N LYS A 84 1.42 -11.08 -28.81
CA LYS A 84 2.06 -11.52 -27.56
C LYS A 84 3.55 -11.16 -27.49
N ASN A 85 4.33 -11.46 -28.53
CA ASN A 85 5.76 -11.19 -28.53
C ASN A 85 6.09 -9.69 -28.49
N ALA A 86 5.30 -8.86 -29.17
CA ALA A 86 5.48 -7.41 -29.15
C ALA A 86 5.16 -6.83 -27.75
N LYS A 87 4.06 -7.26 -27.13
CA LYS A 87 3.70 -6.87 -25.76
C LYS A 87 4.79 -7.28 -24.76
N LEU A 88 5.32 -8.49 -24.88
CA LEU A 88 6.41 -8.97 -24.04
C LEU A 88 7.70 -8.17 -24.24
N SER A 89 8.04 -7.79 -25.47
CA SER A 89 9.20 -6.91 -25.73
C SER A 89 9.03 -5.59 -24.99
N ILE A 90 7.89 -4.91 -25.15
CA ILE A 90 7.60 -3.63 -24.48
C ILE A 90 7.74 -3.78 -22.97
N LEU A 91 7.15 -4.82 -22.37
CA LEU A 91 7.25 -5.02 -20.93
C LEU A 91 8.70 -5.24 -20.46
N LYS A 92 9.54 -5.94 -21.24
CA LYS A 92 10.98 -6.10 -20.95
C LYS A 92 11.75 -4.79 -21.13
N ASP A 93 11.52 -4.09 -22.23
CA ASP A 93 12.20 -2.86 -22.61
C ASP A 93 11.95 -1.73 -21.58
N HIS A 94 10.79 -1.78 -20.91
CA HIS A 94 10.42 -0.86 -19.84
C HIS A 94 10.70 -1.37 -18.41
N HIS A 95 11.39 -2.50 -18.25
CA HIS A 95 11.70 -3.12 -16.94
C HIS A 95 10.46 -3.42 -16.09
N LEU A 96 9.36 -3.82 -16.74
CA LEU A 96 8.10 -4.21 -16.09
C LEU A 96 7.96 -5.73 -15.93
N LEU A 97 8.95 -6.50 -16.39
CA LEU A 97 9.12 -7.92 -16.10
C LEU A 97 10.45 -8.06 -15.37
N GLU A 98 10.44 -8.75 -14.23
CA GLU A 98 11.66 -9.17 -13.51
C GLU A 98 12.55 -10.07 -14.37
#